data_AF-A0A8H7E6X6-F1
#
_entry.id   AF-A0A8H7E6X6-F1
#
_cell.length_a   1.000
_cell.length_b   1.000
_cell.length_c   1.000
_cell.angle_alpha   90.00
_cell.angle_beta   90.00
_cell.angle_gamma   90.00
#
_symmetry.space_group_name_H-M   'P 1'
#
loop_
_entity.id
_entity.type
_entity.pdbx_description
1 polymer ?
#
loop_
_entity_poly.entity_id
_entity_poly.type
_entity_poly.pdbx_seq_one_letter_code
_entity_poly.pdbx_strand_id
1 'polypeptide(L)'
;MVTGQYRPSCPLAGGHEGAGIVIARGELVDDDVCKIGEAVGVTWLNGSCLACDFCQQAGEPLCLKPTLSGYSVDGTFQQYCMGKTMGLQAIAIDSGDEKKMREDMGATSFIHFAKTKNINEDVRKATRDGIGPHAAILVGVNEKPFQQAAEYDRPRGCVVVIGLRSSL
;
A
#
# COMPACT_ATOMS: atom_id res chain seq x y z
N MET A 1 1.50 -3.61 30.66
CA MET A 1 0.19 -4.29 30.71
C MET A 1 0.04 -5.08 29.41
N VAL A 2 0.31 -6.40 29.45
CA VAL A 2 0.18 -7.29 28.29
C VAL A 2 -1.12 -8.06 28.47
N THR A 3 -2.21 -7.59 27.88
CA THR A 3 -3.48 -8.32 27.87
C THR A 3 -3.41 -9.36 26.75
N GLY A 4 -2.93 -10.55 27.09
CA GLY A 4 -2.86 -11.71 26.18
C GLY A 4 -4.25 -12.29 25.85
N GLN A 5 -5.07 -11.53 25.11
CA GLN A 5 -6.38 -12.00 24.65
C GLN A 5 -6.35 -12.70 23.30
N TYR A 6 -5.20 -12.79 22.64
CA TYR A 6 -5.03 -13.59 21.42
C TYR A 6 -3.65 -14.21 21.36
N ARG A 7 -3.60 -15.54 21.29
CA ARG A 7 -2.35 -16.31 21.19
C ARG A 7 -2.13 -16.73 19.73
N PRO A 8 -1.07 -16.24 19.06
CA PRO A 8 -0.68 -16.79 17.77
C PRO A 8 -0.23 -18.25 17.93
N SER A 9 -0.36 -19.04 16.87
CA SER A 9 0.09 -20.44 16.85
C SER A 9 1.61 -20.51 16.90
N CYS A 10 2.18 -20.75 18.09
CA CYS A 10 3.62 -20.89 18.30
C CYS A 10 4.09 -22.32 17.95
N PRO A 11 5.27 -22.53 17.33
CA PRO A 11 6.27 -21.53 16.92
C PRO A 11 5.85 -20.74 15.68
N LEU A 12 6.05 -19.42 15.71
CA LEU A 12 5.76 -18.48 14.62
C LEU A 12 6.82 -17.39 14.60
N ALA A 13 7.37 -17.06 13.43
CA ALA A 13 8.16 -15.84 13.28
C ALA A 13 7.23 -14.61 13.39
N GLY A 14 7.57 -13.64 14.25
CA GLY A 14 6.81 -12.39 14.38
C GLY A 14 7.11 -11.39 13.24
N GLY A 15 6.51 -10.21 13.31
CA GLY A 15 6.81 -9.06 12.44
C GLY A 15 5.88 -8.92 11.23
N HIS A 16 5.55 -7.68 10.87
CA HIS A 16 4.63 -7.35 9.78
C HIS A 16 4.91 -6.00 9.09
N GLU A 17 6.13 -5.50 9.27
CA GLU A 17 6.64 -4.26 8.70
C GLU A 17 7.94 -4.57 7.94
N GLY A 18 7.90 -5.61 7.11
CA GLY A 18 9.08 -6.06 6.38
C GLY A 18 9.25 -5.29 5.08
N ALA A 19 10.49 -5.03 4.70
CA ALA A 19 10.86 -4.59 3.37
C ALA A 19 12.03 -5.46 2.88
N GLY A 20 12.05 -5.77 1.58
CA GLY A 20 13.07 -6.63 1.02
C GLY A 20 13.02 -6.71 -0.50
N ILE A 21 13.76 -7.66 -1.05
CA ILE A 21 13.89 -7.90 -2.49
C ILE A 21 13.27 -9.25 -2.83
N VAL A 22 12.51 -9.31 -3.92
CA VAL A 22 11.91 -10.55 -4.40
C VAL A 22 13.00 -11.49 -4.91
N ILE A 23 13.20 -12.63 -4.26
CA ILE A 23 14.16 -13.66 -4.68
C ILE A 23 13.53 -14.87 -5.38
N ALA A 24 12.22 -15.06 -5.20
CA ALA A 24 11.45 -16.15 -5.77
C ALA A 24 10.00 -15.71 -5.93
N ARG A 25 9.29 -16.33 -6.87
CA ARG A 25 7.91 -15.97 -7.21
C ARG A 25 7.11 -17.21 -7.61
N GLY A 26 5.83 -17.25 -7.25
CA GLY A 26 4.91 -18.30 -7.70
C GLY A 26 4.61 -18.21 -9.20
N GLU A 27 4.27 -19.34 -9.81
CA GLU A 27 4.02 -19.47 -11.25
C GLU A 27 2.80 -18.68 -11.74
N LEU A 28 1.83 -18.41 -10.85
CA LEU A 28 0.60 -17.67 -11.15
C LEU A 28 0.74 -16.15 -11.00
N VAL A 29 1.93 -15.65 -10.68
CA VAL A 29 2.19 -14.22 -10.61
C VAL A 29 2.89 -13.80 -11.88
N ASP A 30 2.35 -12.81 -12.58
CA ASP A 30 2.92 -12.31 -13.83
C ASP A 30 4.09 -11.34 -13.61
N ASP A 31 4.96 -11.23 -14.61
CA ASP A 31 6.14 -10.36 -14.58
C ASP A 31 5.77 -8.87 -14.52
N ASP A 32 4.60 -8.47 -15.01
CA ASP A 32 4.14 -7.08 -14.90
C ASP A 32 3.58 -6.73 -13.51
N VAL A 33 3.31 -7.74 -12.68
CA VAL A 33 2.79 -7.56 -11.31
C VAL A 33 3.91 -7.54 -10.29
N CYS A 34 4.87 -8.47 -10.38
CA CYS A 34 5.98 -8.58 -9.43
C CYS A 34 7.16 -9.33 -10.07
N LYS A 35 8.33 -8.70 -10.10
CA LYS A 35 9.55 -9.25 -10.71
C LYS A 35 10.56 -9.71 -9.68
N ILE A 36 11.32 -10.73 -10.02
CA ILE A 36 12.51 -11.10 -9.25
C ILE A 36 13.50 -9.92 -9.30
N GLY A 37 14.02 -9.53 -8.14
CA GLY A 37 14.90 -8.37 -7.97
C GLY A 37 14.16 -7.06 -7.61
N GLU A 38 12.83 -7.04 -7.62
CA GLU A 38 12.03 -5.87 -7.26
C GLU A 38 11.99 -5.65 -5.74
N ALA A 39 11.99 -4.38 -5.32
CA ALA A 39 11.82 -4.00 -3.92
C ALA A 39 10.33 -4.06 -3.53
N VAL A 40 10.03 -4.75 -2.43
CA VAL A 40 8.66 -4.97 -1.96
C VAL A 40 8.53 -4.81 -0.46
N GLY A 41 7.34 -4.43 -0.01
CA GLY A 41 6.95 -4.42 1.39
C GLY A 41 6.04 -5.60 1.73
N VAL A 42 6.19 -6.16 2.93
CA VAL A 42 5.28 -7.15 3.50
C VAL A 42 4.54 -6.49 4.65
N THR A 43 3.22 -6.36 4.47
CA THR A 43 2.35 -5.69 5.44
C THR A 43 1.72 -6.66 6.43
N TRP A 44 0.98 -6.11 7.40
CA TRP A 44 0.12 -6.88 8.32
C TRP A 44 -0.86 -7.79 7.58
N LEU A 45 -1.57 -7.26 6.58
CA LEU A 45 -2.48 -8.06 5.78
C LEU A 45 -1.68 -8.82 4.72
N ASN A 46 -1.33 -10.07 5.03
CA ASN A 46 -0.68 -10.98 4.06
C ASN A 46 -1.67 -11.43 2.98
N GLY A 47 -2.96 -11.49 3.30
CA GLY A 47 -4.00 -11.83 2.33
C GLY A 47 -5.40 -11.87 2.94
N SER A 48 -6.39 -11.94 2.07
CA SER A 48 -7.81 -12.02 2.42
C SER A 48 -8.48 -13.17 1.66
N CYS A 49 -9.75 -13.45 1.95
CA CYS A 49 -10.48 -14.51 1.26
C CYS A 49 -10.91 -14.15 -0.17
N LEU A 50 -10.87 -12.85 -0.54
CA LEU A 50 -11.29 -12.31 -1.84
C LEU A 50 -12.73 -12.62 -2.26
N ALA A 51 -13.56 -13.18 -1.36
CA ALA A 51 -14.90 -13.66 -1.69
C ALA A 51 -16.03 -13.06 -0.83
N CYS A 52 -15.73 -12.59 0.40
CA CYS A 52 -16.77 -12.01 1.26
C CYS A 52 -17.15 -10.59 0.84
N ASP A 53 -18.30 -10.11 1.35
CA ASP A 53 -18.82 -8.77 1.06
C ASP A 53 -17.79 -7.67 1.28
N PHE A 54 -17.00 -7.74 2.36
CA PHE A 54 -15.93 -6.78 2.60
C PHE A 54 -14.88 -6.80 1.49
N CYS A 55 -14.40 -7.98 1.10
CA CYS A 55 -13.40 -8.09 0.03
C CYS A 55 -13.95 -7.60 -1.32
N GLN A 56 -15.19 -7.95 -1.66
CA GLN A 56 -15.83 -7.50 -2.91
C GLN A 56 -16.06 -5.98 -2.95
N GLN A 57 -16.07 -5.33 -1.79
CA GLN A 57 -16.26 -3.89 -1.64
C GLN A 57 -14.94 -3.13 -1.42
N ALA A 58 -13.78 -3.75 -1.68
CA ALA A 58 -12.44 -3.20 -1.43
C ALA A 58 -12.13 -2.94 0.07
N GLY A 59 -12.90 -3.55 0.97
CA GLY A 59 -12.71 -3.55 2.42
C GLY A 59 -11.91 -4.76 2.91
N GLU A 60 -10.87 -5.19 2.19
CA GLU A 60 -10.08 -6.38 2.53
C GLU A 60 -9.51 -6.39 3.97
N PRO A 61 -9.12 -5.27 4.59
CA PRO A 61 -8.71 -5.25 6.00
C PRO A 61 -9.81 -5.69 6.97
N LEU A 62 -11.09 -5.65 6.56
CA LEU A 62 -12.25 -6.08 7.33
C LEU A 62 -12.65 -7.54 7.04
N CYS A 63 -11.82 -8.28 6.28
CA CYS A 63 -12.08 -9.68 5.98
C CYS A 63 -12.21 -10.50 7.26
N LEU A 64 -13.22 -11.38 7.31
CA LEU A 64 -13.45 -12.29 8.45
C LEU A 64 -12.49 -13.49 8.46
N LYS A 65 -11.77 -13.73 7.36
CA LYS A 65 -10.77 -14.80 7.22
C LYS A 65 -9.46 -14.23 6.67
N PRO A 66 -8.83 -13.28 7.37
CA PRO A 66 -7.57 -12.70 6.92
C PRO A 66 -6.41 -13.65 7.23
N THR A 67 -5.39 -13.62 6.39
CA THR A 67 -4.06 -14.14 6.73
C THR A 67 -3.18 -12.95 7.10
N LEU A 68 -2.66 -12.96 8.33
CA LEU A 68 -1.93 -11.87 8.95
C LEU A 68 -0.48 -12.27 9.23
N SER A 69 0.46 -11.49 8.70
CA SER A 69 1.90 -11.70 8.86
C SER A 69 2.31 -11.57 10.32
N GLY A 70 3.03 -12.56 10.85
CA GLY A 70 3.48 -12.56 12.23
C GLY A 70 2.40 -12.85 13.26
N TYR A 71 1.22 -13.32 12.81
CA TYR A 71 0.11 -13.66 13.70
C TYR A 71 -0.60 -14.96 13.33
N SER A 72 -1.10 -15.09 12.09
CA SER A 72 -1.70 -16.34 11.60
C SER A 72 -0.77 -17.10 10.64
N VAL A 73 0.21 -16.41 10.07
CA VAL A 73 1.29 -16.97 9.23
C VAL A 73 2.61 -16.35 9.66
N ASP A 74 3.73 -16.97 9.30
CA ASP A 74 5.05 -16.46 9.64
C ASP A 74 5.25 -15.03 9.12
N GLY A 75 5.87 -14.21 9.97
CA GLY A 75 6.09 -12.79 9.75
C GLY A 75 7.46 -12.45 9.18
N THR A 76 7.89 -11.22 9.41
CA THR A 76 9.06 -10.62 8.76
C THR A 76 10.34 -10.62 9.61
N PHE A 77 10.31 -11.11 10.85
CA PHE A 77 11.50 -11.24 11.71
C PHE A 77 12.35 -12.47 11.38
N GLN A 78 12.67 -12.62 10.10
CA GLN A 78 13.45 -13.73 9.53
C GLN A 78 14.12 -13.28 8.24
N GLN A 79 15.10 -14.04 7.76
CA GLN A 79 15.86 -13.68 6.55
C GLN A 79 15.01 -13.76 5.27
N TYR A 80 14.01 -14.65 5.25
CA TYR A 80 13.12 -14.87 4.12
C TYR A 80 11.70 -14.98 4.64
N CYS A 81 10.73 -14.36 3.97
CA CYS A 81 9.33 -14.51 4.32
C CYS A 81 8.49 -14.65 3.05
N MET A 82 7.30 -15.23 3.20
CA MET A 82 6.33 -15.38 2.13
C MET A 82 5.27 -14.28 2.23
N GLY A 83 4.96 -13.63 1.11
CA GLY A 83 3.85 -12.70 1.00
C GLY A 83 3.01 -13.03 -0.22
N LYS A 84 1.69 -12.86 -0.14
CA LYS A 84 0.87 -12.85 -1.35
C LYS A 84 1.01 -11.50 -2.03
N THR A 85 1.18 -11.53 -3.35
CA THR A 85 1.20 -10.30 -4.12
C THR A 85 -0.18 -9.65 -4.10
N MET A 86 -0.21 -8.35 -3.77
CA MET A 86 -1.42 -7.53 -3.82
C MET A 86 -1.36 -6.50 -4.96
N GLY A 87 -0.23 -6.42 -5.68
CA GLY A 87 -0.07 -5.52 -6.83
C GLY A 87 -0.21 -4.03 -6.49
N LEU A 88 0.03 -3.63 -5.23
CA LEU A 88 -0.08 -2.24 -4.80
C LEU A 88 1.01 -1.39 -5.47
N GLN A 89 0.59 -0.29 -6.10
CA GLN A 89 1.49 0.66 -6.74
C GLN A 89 1.39 2.01 -6.05
N ALA A 90 2.53 2.50 -5.54
CA ALA A 90 2.61 3.80 -4.91
C ALA A 90 2.87 4.90 -5.95
N ILE A 91 2.02 5.93 -5.96
CA ILE A 91 2.27 7.20 -6.64
C ILE A 91 2.65 8.21 -5.57
N ALA A 92 3.87 8.72 -5.61
CA ALA A 92 4.34 9.74 -4.69
C ALA A 92 3.99 11.14 -5.23
N ILE A 93 3.36 11.96 -4.40
CA ILE A 93 3.03 13.35 -4.70
C ILE A 93 3.74 14.24 -3.69
N ASP A 94 4.79 14.95 -4.10
CA ASP A 94 5.58 15.81 -3.20
C ASP A 94 6.28 16.94 -3.97
N SER A 95 7.05 17.78 -3.29
CA SER A 95 7.97 18.75 -3.90
C SER A 95 9.45 18.37 -3.71
N GLY A 96 9.71 17.21 -3.13
CA GLY A 96 11.03 16.66 -2.87
C GLY A 96 11.71 16.09 -4.11
N ASP A 97 12.77 15.33 -3.85
CA ASP A 97 13.61 14.72 -4.88
C ASP A 97 12.92 13.50 -5.52
N GLU A 98 12.58 13.62 -6.81
CA GLU A 98 11.97 12.54 -7.59
C GLU A 98 12.81 11.27 -7.58
N LYS A 99 14.14 11.40 -7.75
CA LYS A 99 15.04 10.26 -7.84
C LYS A 99 15.00 9.46 -6.54
N LYS A 100 15.08 10.16 -5.41
CA LYS A 100 14.95 9.54 -4.08
C LYS A 100 13.61 8.83 -3.91
N MET A 101 12.50 9.47 -4.30
CA MET A 101 11.17 8.87 -4.14
C MET A 101 10.99 7.61 -5.00
N ARG A 102 11.55 7.59 -6.20
CA ARG A 102 11.40 6.47 -7.13
C ARG A 102 12.40 5.34 -6.87
N GLU A 103 13.68 5.67 -6.72
CA GLU A 103 14.76 4.70 -6.61
C GLU A 103 14.93 4.19 -5.17
N ASP A 104 14.93 5.08 -4.17
CA ASP A 104 15.18 4.68 -2.79
C ASP A 104 13.90 4.23 -2.06
N MET A 105 12.77 4.89 -2.35
CA MET A 105 11.50 4.63 -1.67
C MET A 105 10.53 3.73 -2.47
N GLY A 106 10.86 3.40 -3.72
CA GLY A 106 10.08 2.46 -4.54
C GLY A 106 8.75 3.01 -5.07
N ALA A 107 8.58 4.34 -5.13
CA ALA A 107 7.40 4.92 -5.77
C ALA A 107 7.42 4.61 -7.28
N THR A 108 6.37 3.98 -7.77
CA THR A 108 6.24 3.62 -9.19
C THR A 108 6.13 4.85 -10.10
N SER A 109 5.53 5.92 -9.59
CA SER A 109 5.42 7.22 -10.24
C SER A 109 5.63 8.33 -9.22
N PHE A 110 6.15 9.46 -9.69
CA PHE A 110 6.32 10.68 -8.89
C PHE A 110 5.67 11.86 -9.60
N ILE A 111 4.90 12.66 -8.86
CA ILE A 111 4.23 13.85 -9.35
C ILE A 111 4.67 15.03 -8.50
N HIS A 112 5.38 15.97 -9.11
CA HIS A 112 5.79 17.19 -8.42
C HIS A 112 4.64 18.20 -8.40
N PHE A 113 3.93 18.34 -7.27
CA PHE A 113 2.69 19.14 -7.22
C PHE A 113 2.90 20.63 -7.55
N ALA A 114 4.10 21.17 -7.33
CA ALA A 114 4.41 22.57 -7.68
C ALA A 114 4.73 22.80 -9.18
N LYS A 115 4.93 21.73 -9.96
CA LYS A 115 5.30 21.80 -11.40
C LYS A 115 4.19 21.31 -12.32
N THR A 116 3.25 20.50 -11.81
CA THR A 116 2.08 20.06 -12.57
C THR A 116 1.15 21.22 -12.88
N LYS A 117 0.52 21.16 -14.06
CA LYS A 117 -0.56 22.07 -14.47
C LYS A 117 -1.93 21.58 -14.02
N ASN A 118 -2.09 20.25 -13.89
CA ASN A 118 -3.33 19.60 -13.50
C ASN A 118 -3.00 18.29 -12.76
N ILE A 119 -2.97 18.38 -11.43
CA ILE A 119 -2.66 17.24 -10.57
C ILE A 119 -3.65 16.08 -10.75
N ASN A 120 -4.93 16.38 -10.98
CA ASN A 120 -5.96 15.34 -11.08
C ASN A 120 -5.75 14.48 -12.33
N GLU A 121 -5.45 15.12 -13.46
CA GLU A 121 -5.11 14.40 -14.69
C GLU A 121 -3.81 13.61 -14.56
N ASP A 122 -2.78 14.20 -13.96
CA ASP A 122 -1.47 13.55 -13.84
C ASP A 122 -1.54 12.34 -12.90
N VAL A 123 -2.29 12.43 -11.79
CA VAL A 123 -2.53 11.30 -10.88
C VAL A 123 -3.29 10.19 -11.59
N ARG A 124 -4.36 10.53 -12.31
CA ARG A 124 -5.14 9.54 -13.07
C ARG A 124 -4.29 8.86 -14.14
N LYS A 125 -3.51 9.62 -14.93
CA LYS A 125 -2.60 9.08 -15.95
C LYS A 125 -1.51 8.18 -15.37
N ALA A 126 -1.09 8.42 -14.12
CA ALA A 126 -0.12 7.57 -13.43
C ALA A 126 -0.71 6.23 -12.97
N THR A 127 -2.04 6.07 -12.95
CA THR A 127 -2.69 4.78 -12.68
C THR A 127 -2.81 3.93 -13.94
N ARG A 128 -2.67 2.60 -13.81
CA ARG A 128 -2.69 1.66 -14.95
C ARG A 128 -3.91 1.79 -15.85
N ASP A 129 -5.08 2.08 -15.28
CA ASP A 129 -6.35 2.17 -16.00
C ASP A 129 -6.78 3.62 -16.30
N GLY A 130 -6.03 4.62 -15.84
CA GLY A 130 -6.37 6.02 -16.07
C GLY A 130 -7.54 6.54 -15.23
N ILE A 131 -8.10 5.75 -14.31
CA ILE A 131 -9.34 6.10 -13.60
C ILE A 131 -9.05 6.92 -12.33
N GLY A 132 -7.92 6.67 -11.67
CA GLY A 132 -7.60 7.24 -10.35
C GLY A 132 -7.22 6.18 -9.32
N PRO A 133 -6.56 6.53 -8.20
CA PRO A 133 -6.08 5.54 -7.23
C PRO A 133 -7.23 4.90 -6.44
N HIS A 134 -7.00 3.68 -5.92
CA HIS A 134 -7.93 3.00 -5.02
C HIS A 134 -7.94 3.63 -3.62
N ALA A 135 -6.83 4.24 -3.22
CA ALA A 135 -6.73 4.98 -1.97
C ALA A 135 -5.75 6.14 -2.11
N ALA A 136 -6.07 7.26 -1.47
CA ALA A 136 -5.19 8.41 -1.30
C ALA A 136 -4.84 8.57 0.18
N ILE A 137 -3.55 8.51 0.51
CA ILE A 137 -3.08 8.70 1.88
C ILE A 137 -2.55 10.12 2.03
N LEU A 138 -3.26 10.93 2.80
CA LEU A 138 -2.92 12.32 3.04
C LEU A 138 -2.07 12.44 4.31
N VAL A 139 -0.77 12.57 4.13
CA VAL A 139 0.21 12.74 5.22
C VAL A 139 0.54 14.22 5.46
N GLY A 140 0.44 15.05 4.42
CA GLY A 140 0.71 16.48 4.53
C GLY A 140 -0.35 17.25 5.33
N VAL A 141 0.04 18.41 5.83
CA VAL A 141 -0.83 19.30 6.64
C VAL A 141 -1.45 20.46 5.84
N ASN A 142 -1.09 20.57 4.55
CA ASN A 142 -1.59 21.60 3.65
C ASN A 142 -3.05 21.34 3.28
N GLU A 143 -3.85 22.39 3.09
CA GLU A 143 -5.29 22.27 2.78
C GLU A 143 -5.58 21.67 1.40
N LYS A 144 -4.80 22.04 0.36
CA LYS A 144 -5.10 21.65 -1.03
C LYS A 144 -5.26 20.14 -1.25
N PRO A 145 -4.38 19.26 -0.73
CA PRO A 145 -4.56 17.81 -0.86
C PRO A 145 -5.89 17.26 -0.31
N PHE A 146 -6.44 17.86 0.75
CA PHE A 146 -7.73 17.42 1.33
C PHE A 146 -8.90 17.70 0.39
N GLN A 147 -8.81 18.77 -0.41
CA GLN A 147 -9.83 19.12 -1.41
C GLN A 147 -9.66 18.27 -2.67
N GLN A 148 -8.41 18.08 -3.13
CA GLN A 148 -8.11 17.44 -4.41
C GLN A 148 -8.17 15.91 -4.38
N ALA A 149 -7.92 15.27 -3.24
CA ALA A 149 -7.87 13.80 -3.16
C ALA A 149 -9.16 13.13 -3.62
N ALA A 150 -10.30 13.66 -3.17
CA ALA A 150 -11.60 13.16 -3.59
C ALA A 150 -11.88 13.39 -5.08
N GLU A 151 -11.17 14.32 -5.74
CA GLU A 151 -11.38 14.63 -7.15
C GLU A 151 -10.64 13.65 -8.07
N TYR A 152 -9.45 13.19 -7.70
CA TYR A 152 -8.68 12.25 -8.53
C TYR A 152 -8.91 10.79 -8.18
N ASP A 153 -9.46 10.49 -7.00
CA ASP A 153 -9.84 9.14 -6.59
C ASP A 153 -10.87 8.53 -7.55
N ARG A 154 -10.75 7.21 -7.75
CA ARG A 154 -11.74 6.46 -8.55
C ARG A 154 -13.07 6.34 -7.80
N PRO A 155 -14.18 5.98 -8.48
CA PRO A 155 -15.40 5.58 -7.79
C PRO A 155 -15.12 4.48 -6.76
N ARG A 156 -15.60 4.66 -5.53
CA ARG A 156 -15.32 3.80 -4.36
C ARG A 156 -13.86 3.84 -3.85
N GLY A 157 -13.06 4.81 -4.30
CA GLY A 157 -11.76 5.10 -3.72
C GLY A 157 -11.87 5.58 -2.26
N CYS A 158 -10.79 5.42 -1.50
CA CYS A 158 -10.74 5.78 -0.09
C CYS A 158 -9.68 6.86 0.18
N VAL A 159 -10.12 8.02 0.68
CA VAL A 159 -9.21 9.04 1.20
C VAL A 159 -8.95 8.78 2.68
N VAL A 160 -7.70 8.46 3.01
CA VAL A 160 -7.23 8.27 4.39
C VAL A 160 -6.44 9.48 4.82
N VAL A 161 -7.00 10.22 5.77
CA VAL A 161 -6.36 11.41 6.34
C VAL A 161 -5.55 11.01 7.57
N ILE A 162 -4.23 11.17 7.49
CA ILE A 162 -3.30 10.96 8.61
C ILE A 162 -2.79 12.30 9.13
N GLY A 163 -2.44 13.21 8.22
CA GLY A 163 -2.00 14.56 8.56
C GLY A 163 -3.15 15.38 9.16
N LEU A 164 -2.91 16.04 10.28
CA LEU A 164 -3.85 16.99 10.86
C LEU A 164 -3.59 18.37 10.24
N ARG A 165 -4.65 19.00 9.74
CA ARG A 165 -4.59 20.39 9.26
C ARG A 165 -4.10 21.29 10.39
N SER A 166 -3.06 22.10 10.13
CA SER A 166 -2.73 23.19 11.04
C SER A 166 -3.80 24.28 10.93
N SER A 167 -4.41 24.65 12.05
CA SER A 167 -5.50 25.64 12.13
C SER A 167 -5.00 27.08 12.27
N LEU A 168 -3.85 27.42 11.68
CA LEU A 168 -3.28 28.78 11.69
C LEU A 168 -3.51 29.48 10.36
#